data_AF-R0MGW4-F1
#
_entry.id   AF-R0MGW4-F1
#
_cell.length_a   1.000
_cell.length_b   1.000
_cell.length_c   1.000
_cell.angle_alpha   90.00
_cell.angle_beta   90.00
_cell.angle_gamma   90.00
#
_symmetry.space_group_name_H-M   'P 1'
#
loop_
_entity.id
_entity.type
_entity.pdbx_description
1 polymer ?
#
loop_
_entity_poly.entity_id
_entity_poly.type
_entity_poly.pdbx_seq_one_letter_code
_entity_poly.pdbx_strand_id
1 'polypeptide(L)'
;MNSELREIFKNTLDSDETVRKRSEERLAILQRDPNALLQLPMTLMKDTDLIIKNTSSLFFKNAVISEWSSPYFEQSRFFIINNLVNYYREADGVSLVAYNNILIHIYNVDKMKVIESFLKNVIPGLKSSNQQDVEIVLNILELIFNAEKIKYNLESVLDLLFNTEGQTLITKLHDFISQNNFKNAKIVMKIFAKSYNYYAIPDFLCKPEIFSYIINISIEILKIQNANDDFFMKTKKWASFFLNKASNKGIKQFFKKAELSQFITEPTRFSFIYDILLKQLKFDNVIEPVKINSLEFLTTCASNKDAYKYLEKDVMYLLSDYILSLHELNDEEEDNFNYNQEKYLRDKYHYFNYSLRNDSSALFCEIVKNLKYNTTAMDWLLNFFIQIFEEYKIKPTKENLKKKYGALFLLSNVVHTVFNT
;
A
#
# COMPACT_ATOMS: atom_id res chain seq x y z
N MET A 1 -16.72 -3.30 42.12
CA MET A 1 -15.60 -3.64 41.21
C MET A 1 -15.30 -2.51 40.22
N ASN A 2 -16.28 -1.99 39.45
CA ASN A 2 -16.00 -0.96 38.44
C ASN A 2 -15.42 0.37 38.97
N SER A 3 -15.80 0.86 40.16
CA SER A 3 -15.31 2.14 40.68
C SER A 3 -13.83 2.11 41.09
N GLU A 4 -13.38 1.02 41.73
CA GLU A 4 -11.99 0.87 42.17
C GLU A 4 -11.03 0.66 40.99
N LEU A 5 -11.41 -0.18 40.01
CA LEU A 5 -10.62 -0.34 38.79
C LEU A 5 -10.56 0.96 37.99
N ARG A 6 -11.67 1.69 37.88
CA ARG A 6 -11.73 3.01 37.23
C ARG A 6 -10.77 4.00 37.87
N GLU A 7 -10.70 4.06 39.20
CA GLU A 7 -9.73 4.88 39.93
C GLU A 7 -8.29 4.44 39.65
N ILE A 8 -8.00 3.14 39.63
CA ILE A 8 -6.66 2.63 39.28
C ILE A 8 -6.23 3.12 37.88
N PHE A 9 -7.11 3.02 36.87
CA PHE A 9 -6.80 3.49 35.52
C PHE A 9 -6.63 5.01 35.46
N LYS A 10 -7.47 5.77 36.16
CA LYS A 10 -7.34 7.24 36.24
C LYS A 10 -5.98 7.65 36.81
N ASN A 11 -5.60 7.00 37.89
CA ASN A 11 -4.43 7.33 38.69
C ASN A 11 -3.10 6.94 38.02
N THR A 12 -3.13 6.17 36.91
CA THR A 12 -1.94 5.96 36.07
C THR A 12 -1.44 7.21 35.37
N LEU A 13 -2.26 8.26 35.29
CA LEU A 13 -1.92 9.54 34.69
C LEU A 13 -1.89 10.68 35.72
N ASP A 14 -1.85 10.35 37.01
CA ASP A 14 -1.81 11.35 38.08
C ASP A 14 -0.50 12.16 38.02
N SER A 15 -0.54 13.41 38.46
CA SER A 15 0.67 14.24 38.58
C SER A 15 1.64 13.73 39.66
N ASP A 16 1.14 13.03 40.68
CA ASP A 16 1.95 12.44 41.75
C ASP A 16 2.54 11.08 41.32
N GLU A 17 3.88 11.02 41.31
CA GLU A 17 4.64 9.82 40.96
C GLU A 17 4.31 8.63 41.87
N THR A 18 4.06 8.87 43.16
CA THR A 18 3.76 7.81 44.13
C THR A 18 2.42 7.15 43.83
N VAL A 19 1.42 7.96 43.47
CA VAL A 19 0.06 7.52 43.10
C VAL A 19 0.11 6.73 41.79
N ARG A 20 0.86 7.22 40.80
CA ARG A 20 1.08 6.52 39.53
C ARG A 20 1.73 5.15 39.74
N LYS A 21 2.85 5.10 40.44
CA LYS A 21 3.60 3.85 40.67
C LYS A 21 2.77 2.81 41.38
N ARG A 22 2.02 3.20 42.41
CA ARG A 22 1.11 2.29 43.12
C ARG A 22 0.00 1.75 42.21
N SER A 23 -0.50 2.58 41.29
CA SER A 23 -1.53 2.19 40.33
C SER A 23 -0.97 1.22 39.28
N GLU A 24 0.26 1.45 38.79
CA GLU A 24 0.98 0.55 37.89
C GLU A 24 1.26 -0.81 38.53
N GLU A 25 1.66 -0.85 39.81
CA GLU A 25 1.85 -2.10 40.56
C GLU A 25 0.53 -2.90 40.67
N ARG A 26 -0.60 -2.22 40.90
CA ARG A 26 -1.92 -2.84 40.92
C ARG A 26 -2.33 -3.36 39.54
N LEU A 27 -2.04 -2.62 38.47
CA LEU A 27 -2.26 -3.07 37.10
C LEU A 27 -1.41 -4.29 36.74
N ALA A 28 -0.17 -4.37 37.23
CA ALA A 28 0.69 -5.54 37.03
C ALA A 28 0.13 -6.81 37.70
N ILE A 29 -0.57 -6.67 38.83
CA ILE A 29 -1.31 -7.77 39.45
C ILE A 29 -2.51 -8.16 38.59
N LEU A 30 -3.30 -7.18 38.14
CA LEU A 30 -4.48 -7.40 37.30
C LEU A 30 -4.15 -8.03 35.94
N GLN A 31 -2.97 -7.74 35.38
CA GLN A 31 -2.49 -8.37 34.15
C GLN A 31 -2.44 -9.91 34.28
N ARG A 32 -2.19 -10.43 35.48
CA ARG A 32 -2.12 -11.87 35.73
C ARG A 32 -3.47 -12.51 36.07
N ASP A 33 -4.54 -11.73 36.15
CA ASP A 33 -5.90 -12.22 36.38
C ASP A 33 -6.68 -12.23 35.05
N PRO A 34 -6.83 -13.40 34.41
CA PRO A 34 -7.49 -13.48 33.12
C PRO A 34 -8.98 -13.09 33.20
N ASN A 35 -9.65 -13.36 34.33
CA ASN A 35 -11.06 -13.01 34.49
C ASN A 35 -11.26 -11.49 34.53
N ALA A 36 -10.37 -10.78 35.24
CA ALA A 36 -10.39 -9.32 35.25
C ALA A 36 -10.10 -8.73 33.86
N LEU A 37 -9.12 -9.29 33.13
CA LEU A 37 -8.80 -8.84 31.77
C LEU A 37 -9.98 -9.01 30.80
N LEU A 38 -10.65 -10.17 30.83
CA LEU A 38 -11.76 -10.46 29.92
C LEU A 38 -13.01 -9.58 30.16
N GLN A 39 -13.12 -8.93 31.32
CA GLN A 39 -14.22 -7.99 31.61
C GLN A 39 -13.97 -6.59 31.04
N LEU A 40 -12.73 -6.21 30.74
CA LEU A 40 -12.38 -4.84 30.29
C LEU A 40 -13.13 -4.42 29.02
N PRO A 41 -13.26 -5.26 27.96
CA PRO A 41 -14.03 -4.93 26.76
C PRO A 41 -15.50 -4.58 27.03
N MET A 42 -16.08 -5.15 28.09
CA MET A 42 -17.49 -4.96 28.46
C MET A 42 -17.71 -3.89 29.55
N THR A 43 -16.63 -3.33 30.09
CA THR A 43 -16.67 -2.38 31.21
C THR A 43 -15.93 -1.09 30.88
N LEU A 44 -14.66 -0.98 31.30
CA LEU A 44 -13.90 0.27 31.27
C LEU A 44 -13.52 0.73 29.86
N MET A 45 -13.41 -0.18 28.90
CA MET A 45 -13.21 0.18 27.48
C MET A 45 -14.48 0.81 26.86
N LYS A 46 -15.63 0.76 27.57
CA LYS A 46 -16.87 1.43 27.20
C LYS A 46 -17.19 2.60 28.15
N ASP A 47 -16.25 3.02 29.00
CA ASP A 47 -16.47 4.14 29.92
C ASP A 47 -16.77 5.43 29.14
N THR A 48 -17.60 6.29 29.73
CA THR A 48 -17.88 7.63 29.20
C THR A 48 -16.67 8.55 29.27
N ASP A 49 -15.76 8.31 30.23
CA ASP A 49 -14.51 9.03 30.36
C ASP A 49 -13.48 8.51 29.35
N LEU A 50 -13.10 9.39 28.41
CA LEU A 50 -12.15 9.09 27.35
C LEU A 50 -10.78 8.69 27.88
N ILE A 51 -10.35 9.24 29.03
CA ILE A 51 -9.06 8.92 29.65
C ILE A 51 -9.06 7.47 30.13
N ILE A 52 -10.11 7.07 30.86
CA ILE A 52 -10.29 5.69 31.33
C ILE A 52 -10.38 4.74 30.16
N LYS A 53 -11.13 5.10 29.13
CA LYS A 53 -11.27 4.29 27.92
C LYS A 53 -9.94 4.08 27.19
N ASN A 54 -9.15 5.14 27.02
CA ASN A 54 -7.85 5.08 26.35
C ASN A 54 -6.85 4.22 27.14
N THR A 55 -6.72 4.49 28.45
CA THR A 55 -5.78 3.78 29.33
C THR A 55 -6.16 2.31 29.47
N SER A 56 -7.44 1.99 29.65
CA SER A 56 -7.91 0.60 29.73
C SER A 56 -7.79 -0.15 28.41
N SER A 57 -8.08 0.47 27.26
CA SER A 57 -7.85 -0.12 25.94
C SER A 57 -6.38 -0.42 25.67
N LEU A 58 -5.50 0.52 26.03
CA LEU A 58 -4.05 0.35 25.90
C LEU A 58 -3.53 -0.78 26.80
N PHE A 59 -3.97 -0.79 28.05
CA PHE A 59 -3.61 -1.83 29.01
C PHE A 59 -4.11 -3.20 28.56
N PHE A 60 -5.39 -3.34 28.17
CA PHE A 60 -5.97 -4.59 27.69
C PHE A 60 -5.15 -5.17 26.53
N LYS A 61 -4.86 -4.35 25.52
CA LYS A 61 -3.99 -4.73 24.39
C LYS A 61 -2.63 -5.24 24.86
N ASN A 62 -1.94 -4.49 25.70
CA ASN A 62 -0.59 -4.85 26.16
C ASN A 62 -0.60 -6.12 27.03
N ALA A 63 -1.57 -6.23 27.95
CA ALA A 63 -1.72 -7.37 28.84
C ALA A 63 -2.04 -8.66 28.06
N VAL A 64 -3.00 -8.60 27.13
CA VAL A 64 -3.36 -9.74 26.27
C VAL A 64 -2.16 -10.22 25.45
N ILE A 65 -1.42 -9.29 24.82
CA ILE A 65 -0.24 -9.63 24.02
C ILE A 65 0.88 -10.23 24.90
N SER A 66 1.12 -9.64 26.07
CA SER A 66 2.16 -10.12 27.00
C SER A 66 1.86 -11.52 27.53
N GLU A 67 0.60 -11.79 27.89
CA GLU A 67 0.18 -13.06 28.47
C GLU A 67 -0.15 -14.12 27.41
N TRP A 68 -0.10 -13.82 26.11
CA TRP A 68 -0.58 -14.70 25.04
C TRP A 68 0.08 -16.08 25.02
N SER A 69 1.36 -16.14 25.42
CA SER A 69 2.15 -17.39 25.48
C SER A 69 2.09 -18.08 26.85
N SER A 70 1.41 -17.49 27.83
CA SER A 70 1.29 -18.04 29.19
C SER A 70 0.34 -19.24 29.19
N PRO A 71 0.74 -20.40 29.76
CA PRO A 71 -0.14 -21.57 29.87
C PRO A 71 -1.44 -21.27 30.63
N TYR A 72 -1.39 -20.38 31.62
CA TYR A 72 -2.56 -19.98 32.41
C TYR A 72 -3.55 -19.11 31.62
N PHE A 73 -3.13 -18.56 30.47
CA PHE A 73 -3.95 -17.70 29.63
C PHE A 73 -4.64 -18.45 28.48
N GLU A 74 -4.40 -19.76 28.34
CA GLU A 74 -4.88 -20.54 27.19
C GLU A 74 -6.41 -20.49 27.01
N GLN A 75 -7.18 -20.64 28.09
CA GLN A 75 -8.65 -20.56 28.03
C GLN A 75 -9.12 -19.17 27.59
N SER A 76 -8.47 -18.13 28.12
CA SER A 76 -8.78 -16.73 27.82
C SER A 76 -8.43 -16.37 26.37
N ARG A 77 -7.34 -16.94 25.84
CA ARG A 77 -6.98 -16.86 24.42
C ARG A 77 -8.12 -17.35 23.54
N PHE A 78 -8.63 -18.56 23.78
CA PHE A 78 -9.75 -19.10 23.01
C PHE A 78 -11.01 -18.25 23.14
N PHE A 79 -11.31 -17.77 24.35
CA PHE A 79 -12.43 -16.87 24.58
C PHE A 79 -12.32 -15.56 23.78
N ILE A 80 -11.14 -14.93 23.77
CA ILE A 80 -10.88 -13.70 23.01
C ILE A 80 -11.08 -13.95 21.52
N ILE A 81 -10.47 -15.01 20.96
CA ILE A 81 -10.58 -15.32 19.52
C ILE A 81 -12.04 -15.51 19.11
N ASN A 82 -12.83 -16.25 19.91
CA ASN A 82 -14.23 -16.53 19.60
C ASN A 82 -15.13 -15.31 19.74
N ASN A 83 -14.78 -14.33 20.59
CA ASN A 83 -15.57 -13.13 20.82
C ASN A 83 -15.07 -11.90 20.08
N LEU A 84 -13.94 -11.98 19.38
CA LEU A 84 -13.28 -10.82 18.77
C LEU A 84 -14.19 -10.06 17.79
N VAL A 85 -15.03 -10.78 17.02
CA VAL A 85 -16.02 -10.15 16.12
C VAL A 85 -17.06 -9.35 16.90
N ASN A 86 -17.52 -9.86 18.04
CA ASN A 86 -18.46 -9.12 18.89
C ASN A 86 -17.80 -7.87 19.47
N TYR A 87 -16.53 -7.98 19.89
CA TYR A 87 -15.77 -6.82 20.33
C TYR A 87 -15.65 -5.75 19.24
N TYR A 88 -15.44 -6.14 17.98
CA TYR A 88 -15.46 -5.21 16.85
C TYR A 88 -16.82 -4.53 16.63
N ARG A 89 -17.93 -5.23 16.84
CA ARG A 89 -19.29 -4.65 16.68
C ARG A 89 -19.58 -3.54 17.69
N GLU A 90 -19.00 -3.65 18.87
CA GLU A 90 -19.22 -2.72 19.97
C GLU A 90 -18.07 -1.70 20.14
N ALA A 91 -17.06 -1.78 19.26
CA ALA A 91 -15.86 -0.94 19.34
C ALA A 91 -16.13 0.49 18.85
N ASP A 92 -15.57 1.45 19.58
CA ASP A 92 -15.31 2.79 19.04
C ASP A 92 -13.89 2.89 18.46
N GLY A 93 -13.50 4.08 17.97
CA GLY A 93 -12.21 4.28 17.33
C GLY A 93 -10.98 3.92 18.20
N VAL A 94 -11.08 4.14 19.52
CA VAL A 94 -10.00 3.81 20.48
C VAL A 94 -9.89 2.31 20.65
N SER A 95 -11.01 1.66 20.95
CA SER A 95 -11.07 0.22 21.21
C SER A 95 -10.71 -0.58 19.95
N LEU A 96 -11.08 -0.08 18.78
CA LEU A 96 -10.75 -0.66 17.49
C LEU A 96 -9.24 -0.79 17.27
N VAL A 97 -8.46 0.23 17.66
CA VAL A 97 -6.99 0.18 17.56
C VAL A 97 -6.40 -0.90 18.46
N ALA A 98 -6.94 -1.07 19.67
CA ALA A 98 -6.52 -2.14 20.57
C ALA A 98 -6.80 -3.52 19.97
N TYR A 99 -8.01 -3.76 19.46
CA TYR A 99 -8.39 -5.03 18.84
C TYR A 99 -7.60 -5.34 17.56
N ASN A 100 -7.33 -4.33 16.73
CA ASN A 100 -6.50 -4.48 15.53
C ASN A 100 -5.09 -4.99 15.90
N ASN A 101 -4.49 -4.44 16.95
CA ASN A 101 -3.16 -4.88 17.41
C ASN A 101 -3.17 -6.30 17.98
N ILE A 102 -4.20 -6.66 18.74
CA ILE A 102 -4.38 -8.04 19.23
C ILE A 102 -4.53 -8.99 18.04
N LEU A 103 -5.32 -8.64 17.02
CA LEU A 103 -5.51 -9.48 15.84
C LEU A 103 -4.22 -9.64 15.01
N ILE A 104 -3.44 -8.57 14.82
CA ILE A 104 -2.12 -8.66 14.19
C ILE A 104 -1.22 -9.60 14.99
N HIS A 105 -1.25 -9.52 16.33
CA HIS A 105 -0.49 -10.43 17.18
C HIS A 105 -0.93 -11.88 16.96
N ILE A 106 -2.24 -12.17 16.97
CA ILE A 106 -2.79 -13.50 16.66
C ILE A 106 -2.23 -14.03 15.34
N TYR A 107 -2.29 -13.24 14.26
CA TYR A 107 -1.75 -13.63 12.95
C TYR A 107 -0.24 -13.88 12.96
N ASN A 108 0.51 -13.30 13.90
CA ASN A 108 1.96 -13.47 14.00
C ASN A 108 2.39 -14.65 14.89
N VAL A 109 1.56 -15.11 15.81
CA VAL A 109 1.97 -16.09 16.82
C VAL A 109 1.15 -17.37 16.85
N ASP A 110 -0.12 -17.33 16.44
CA ASP A 110 -0.97 -18.51 16.51
C ASP A 110 -0.75 -19.49 15.37
N LYS A 111 -1.14 -20.74 15.63
CA LYS A 111 -1.08 -21.83 14.64
C LYS A 111 -2.07 -21.55 13.51
N MET A 112 -1.68 -21.89 12.29
CA MET A 112 -2.51 -21.66 11.10
C MET A 112 -3.92 -22.25 11.22
N LYS A 113 -4.09 -23.44 11.83
CA LYS A 113 -5.41 -24.05 12.08
C LYS A 113 -6.36 -23.16 12.90
N VAL A 114 -5.82 -22.42 13.89
CA VAL A 114 -6.61 -21.50 14.72
C VAL A 114 -7.06 -20.30 13.89
N ILE A 115 -6.14 -19.74 13.10
CA ILE A 115 -6.41 -18.61 12.20
C ILE A 115 -7.45 -19.01 11.14
N GLU A 116 -7.32 -20.17 10.51
CA GLU A 116 -8.29 -20.69 9.54
C GLU A 116 -9.68 -20.89 10.16
N SER A 117 -9.74 -21.44 11.38
CA SER A 117 -11.00 -21.61 12.11
C SER A 117 -11.68 -20.26 12.36
N PHE A 118 -10.91 -19.27 12.83
CA PHE A 118 -11.41 -17.92 13.03
C PHE A 118 -11.90 -17.30 11.71
N LEU A 119 -11.11 -17.38 10.64
CA LEU A 119 -11.47 -16.81 9.34
C LEU A 119 -12.68 -17.49 8.70
N LYS A 120 -12.85 -18.81 8.86
CA LYS A 120 -14.06 -19.54 8.42
C LYS A 120 -15.35 -18.98 9.02
N ASN A 121 -15.28 -18.45 10.25
CA ASN A 121 -16.43 -17.83 10.91
C ASN A 121 -16.63 -16.37 10.49
N VAL A 122 -15.55 -15.66 10.14
CA VAL A 122 -15.58 -14.23 9.78
C VAL A 122 -15.98 -14.01 8.32
N ILE A 123 -15.36 -14.72 7.39
CA ILE A 123 -15.48 -14.51 5.94
C ILE A 123 -16.94 -14.53 5.44
N PRO A 124 -17.83 -15.44 5.90
CA PRO A 124 -19.24 -15.44 5.50
C PRO A 124 -19.98 -14.13 5.81
N GLY A 125 -19.49 -13.33 6.75
CA GLY A 125 -20.04 -12.00 7.05
C GLY A 125 -20.00 -11.02 5.87
N LEU A 126 -19.19 -11.28 4.83
CA LEU A 126 -19.23 -10.52 3.56
C LEU A 126 -20.60 -10.54 2.88
N LYS A 127 -21.40 -11.60 3.10
CA LYS A 127 -22.77 -11.74 2.58
C LYS A 127 -23.81 -10.98 3.41
N SER A 128 -23.43 -10.40 4.55
CA SER A 128 -24.36 -9.65 5.39
C SER A 128 -24.95 -8.45 4.64
N SER A 129 -26.24 -8.21 4.88
CA SER A 129 -26.92 -6.97 4.48
C SER A 129 -26.56 -5.81 5.40
N ASN A 130 -26.07 -6.09 6.62
CA ASN A 130 -25.60 -5.07 7.55
C ASN A 130 -24.22 -4.57 7.12
N GLN A 131 -24.15 -3.29 6.77
CA GLN A 131 -22.92 -2.63 6.35
C GLN A 131 -21.82 -2.70 7.43
N GLN A 132 -22.18 -2.64 8.71
CA GLN A 132 -21.21 -2.71 9.80
C GLN A 132 -20.50 -4.08 9.83
N ASP A 133 -21.24 -5.19 9.64
CA ASP A 133 -20.64 -6.53 9.61
C ASP A 133 -19.66 -6.65 8.43
N VAL A 134 -20.02 -6.12 7.26
CA VAL A 134 -19.13 -6.12 6.09
C VAL A 134 -17.86 -5.31 6.37
N GLU A 135 -17.96 -4.15 7.00
CA GLU A 135 -16.80 -3.33 7.36
C GLU A 135 -15.88 -4.03 8.37
N ILE A 136 -16.44 -4.73 9.34
CA ILE A 136 -15.67 -5.52 10.31
C ILE A 136 -14.89 -6.63 9.60
N VAL A 137 -15.54 -7.37 8.70
CA VAL A 137 -14.87 -8.43 7.94
C VAL A 137 -13.75 -7.86 7.08
N LEU A 138 -14.00 -6.76 6.37
CA LEU A 138 -12.97 -6.11 5.55
C LEU A 138 -11.79 -5.61 6.38
N ASN A 139 -12.04 -5.03 7.56
CA ASN A 139 -10.98 -4.61 8.48
C ASN A 139 -10.14 -5.82 8.94
N ILE A 140 -10.78 -6.91 9.35
CA ILE A 140 -10.11 -8.15 9.75
C ILE A 140 -9.23 -8.69 8.61
N LEU A 141 -9.78 -8.75 7.39
CA LEU A 141 -9.05 -9.23 6.22
C LEU A 141 -7.89 -8.31 5.83
N GLU A 142 -8.02 -6.99 5.98
CA GLU A 142 -6.95 -6.04 5.70
C GLU A 142 -5.73 -6.28 6.59
N LEU A 143 -5.95 -6.62 7.86
CA LEU A 143 -4.89 -6.79 8.86
C LEU A 143 -3.99 -8.00 8.61
N ILE A 144 -4.46 -9.01 7.86
CA ILE A 144 -3.64 -10.14 7.40
C ILE A 144 -2.38 -9.62 6.69
N PHE A 145 -2.53 -8.58 5.87
CA PHE A 145 -1.43 -8.03 5.08
C PHE A 145 -0.51 -7.08 5.86
N ASN A 146 -0.84 -6.80 7.12
CA ASN A 146 -0.02 -6.01 8.04
C ASN A 146 0.79 -6.91 8.99
N ALA A 147 0.38 -8.16 9.19
CA ALA A 147 1.12 -9.14 9.96
C ALA A 147 2.33 -9.69 9.18
N GLU A 148 3.41 -10.03 9.88
CA GLU A 148 4.68 -10.45 9.30
C GLU A 148 4.73 -11.96 9.06
N LYS A 149 4.35 -12.78 10.05
CA LYS A 149 4.50 -14.24 9.94
C LYS A 149 3.41 -14.90 9.11
N ILE A 150 2.19 -14.36 9.09
CA ILE A 150 1.11 -14.93 8.28
C ILE A 150 1.42 -14.88 6.78
N LYS A 151 2.32 -13.99 6.34
CA LYS A 151 2.76 -13.87 4.93
C LYS A 151 3.34 -15.19 4.39
N TYR A 152 3.96 -16.02 5.25
CA TYR A 152 4.48 -17.33 4.85
C TYR A 152 3.40 -18.38 4.62
N ASN A 153 2.20 -18.18 5.19
CA ASN A 153 1.05 -19.07 5.03
C ASN A 153 -0.10 -18.39 4.26
N LEU A 154 0.22 -17.32 3.54
CA LEU A 154 -0.79 -16.48 2.89
C LEU A 154 -1.59 -17.27 1.85
N GLU A 155 -0.98 -18.26 1.20
CA GLU A 155 -1.65 -19.16 0.24
C GLU A 155 -2.92 -19.79 0.85
N SER A 156 -2.82 -20.46 2.01
CA SER A 156 -3.98 -21.07 2.66
C SER A 156 -5.06 -20.05 3.03
N VAL A 157 -4.66 -18.86 3.49
CA VAL A 157 -5.59 -17.77 3.82
C VAL A 157 -6.34 -17.28 2.59
N LEU A 158 -5.63 -17.06 1.49
CA LEU A 158 -6.21 -16.58 0.24
C LEU A 158 -7.10 -17.66 -0.40
N ASP A 159 -6.67 -18.91 -0.38
CA ASP A 159 -7.49 -20.03 -0.87
C ASP A 159 -8.78 -20.14 -0.07
N LEU A 160 -8.72 -20.02 1.26
CA LEU A 160 -9.92 -20.01 2.10
C LEU A 160 -10.86 -18.87 1.69
N LEU A 161 -10.35 -17.63 1.57
CA LEU A 161 -11.15 -16.46 1.19
C LEU A 161 -11.78 -16.60 -0.19
N PHE A 162 -10.99 -16.89 -1.21
CA PHE A 162 -11.46 -16.84 -2.59
C PHE A 162 -12.27 -18.08 -2.99
N ASN A 163 -12.02 -19.25 -2.40
CA ASN A 163 -12.84 -20.44 -2.65
C ASN A 163 -14.21 -20.36 -1.97
N THR A 164 -14.34 -19.62 -0.87
CA THR A 164 -15.63 -19.49 -0.16
C THR A 164 -16.43 -18.27 -0.61
N GLU A 165 -15.81 -17.10 -0.70
CA GLU A 165 -16.49 -15.81 -0.90
C GLU A 165 -15.86 -14.94 -1.99
N GLY A 166 -15.03 -15.50 -2.86
CA GLY A 166 -14.38 -14.75 -3.95
C GLY A 166 -15.37 -13.98 -4.83
N GLN A 167 -16.47 -14.63 -5.23
CA GLN A 167 -17.51 -13.98 -6.05
C GLN A 167 -18.24 -12.85 -5.30
N THR A 168 -18.52 -13.05 -4.01
CA THR A 168 -19.13 -12.04 -3.14
C THR A 168 -18.23 -10.81 -3.05
N LEU A 169 -16.92 -11.02 -2.88
CA LEU A 169 -15.94 -9.95 -2.78
C LEU A 169 -15.83 -9.12 -4.08
N ILE A 170 -15.89 -9.77 -5.24
CA ILE A 170 -15.95 -9.11 -6.55
C ILE A 170 -17.19 -8.23 -6.67
N THR A 171 -18.35 -8.79 -6.33
CA THR A 171 -19.64 -8.08 -6.40
C THR A 171 -19.63 -6.86 -5.48
N LYS A 172 -19.15 -7.01 -4.24
CA LYS A 172 -19.01 -5.91 -3.29
C LYS A 172 -18.06 -4.82 -3.79
N LEU A 173 -16.96 -5.16 -4.46
CA LEU A 173 -16.06 -4.16 -5.05
C LEU A 173 -16.80 -3.26 -6.03
N HIS A 174 -17.55 -3.87 -6.95
CA HIS A 174 -18.35 -3.15 -7.94
C HIS A 174 -19.42 -2.29 -7.28
N ASP A 175 -20.16 -2.84 -6.31
CA ASP A 175 -21.21 -2.12 -5.58
C ASP A 175 -20.63 -0.91 -4.83
N PHE A 176 -19.50 -1.07 -4.15
CA PHE A 176 -18.85 0.03 -3.43
C PHE A 176 -18.38 1.14 -4.38
N ILE A 177 -17.84 0.81 -5.55
CA ILE A 177 -17.45 1.81 -6.55
C ILE A 177 -18.70 2.55 -7.05
N SER A 178 -19.75 1.81 -7.39
CA SER A 178 -21.01 2.37 -7.92
C SER A 178 -21.71 3.29 -6.91
N GLN A 179 -21.55 3.02 -5.61
CA GLN A 179 -22.12 3.79 -4.51
C GLN A 179 -21.17 4.90 -4.00
N ASN A 180 -20.02 5.12 -4.64
CA ASN A 180 -18.96 6.03 -4.15
C ASN A 180 -18.46 5.70 -2.72
N ASN A 181 -18.58 4.45 -2.27
CA ASN A 181 -18.04 3.98 -1.01
C ASN A 181 -16.55 3.61 -1.14
N PHE A 182 -15.72 4.60 -1.42
CA PHE A 182 -14.29 4.39 -1.65
C PHE A 182 -13.52 3.94 -0.41
N LYS A 183 -14.06 4.21 0.80
CA LYS A 183 -13.51 3.70 2.06
C LYS A 183 -13.44 2.17 2.06
N ASN A 184 -14.47 1.49 1.57
CA ASN A 184 -14.50 0.02 1.52
C ASN A 184 -13.93 -0.51 0.20
N ALA A 185 -14.17 0.19 -0.92
CA ALA A 185 -13.59 -0.18 -2.22
C ALA A 185 -12.05 -0.25 -2.16
N LYS A 186 -11.37 0.69 -1.47
CA LYS A 186 -9.91 0.65 -1.33
C LYS A 186 -9.42 -0.64 -0.67
N ILE A 187 -10.17 -1.17 0.32
CA ILE A 187 -9.76 -2.34 1.10
C ILE A 187 -9.89 -3.57 0.21
N VAL A 188 -11.03 -3.71 -0.47
CA VAL A 188 -11.26 -4.81 -1.40
C VAL A 188 -10.25 -4.78 -2.55
N MET A 189 -9.98 -3.61 -3.14
CA MET A 189 -8.97 -3.45 -4.19
C MET A 189 -7.56 -3.80 -3.67
N LYS A 190 -7.21 -3.41 -2.44
CA LYS A 190 -5.94 -3.79 -1.80
C LYS A 190 -5.81 -5.32 -1.65
N ILE A 191 -6.89 -6.00 -1.24
CA ILE A 191 -6.93 -7.47 -1.12
C ILE A 191 -6.63 -8.11 -2.48
N PHE A 192 -7.35 -7.72 -3.55
CA PHE A 192 -7.09 -8.23 -4.90
C PHE A 192 -5.64 -7.93 -5.34
N ALA A 193 -5.21 -6.68 -5.23
CA ALA A 193 -3.90 -6.23 -5.69
C ALA A 193 -2.74 -6.98 -5.00
N LYS A 194 -2.84 -7.20 -3.67
CA LYS A 194 -1.85 -8.00 -2.93
C LYS A 194 -1.93 -9.49 -3.25
N SER A 195 -3.13 -10.03 -3.47
CA SER A 195 -3.33 -11.45 -3.80
C SER A 195 -2.71 -11.82 -5.15
N TYR A 196 -2.92 -11.00 -6.18
CA TYR A 196 -2.28 -11.19 -7.50
C TYR A 196 -0.76 -10.95 -7.46
N ASN A 197 -0.25 -10.15 -6.53
CA ASN A 197 1.18 -9.95 -6.36
C ASN A 197 1.86 -11.12 -5.62
N TYR A 198 1.12 -12.01 -4.97
CA TYR A 198 1.67 -13.19 -4.32
C TYR A 198 2.20 -14.23 -5.34
N TYR A 199 3.11 -15.11 -4.91
CA TYR A 199 3.74 -16.09 -5.80
C TYR A 199 2.80 -17.24 -6.18
N ALA A 200 1.97 -17.69 -5.23
CA ALA A 200 0.95 -18.72 -5.44
C ALA A 200 -0.44 -18.08 -5.45
N ILE A 201 -0.90 -17.66 -6.62
CA ILE A 201 -2.21 -17.02 -6.80
C ILE A 201 -3.30 -18.11 -6.69
N PRO A 202 -4.34 -17.91 -5.87
CA PRO A 202 -5.47 -18.84 -5.77
C PRO A 202 -6.09 -19.19 -7.11
N ASP A 203 -6.56 -20.43 -7.26
CA ASP A 203 -7.14 -20.93 -8.52
C ASP A 203 -8.33 -20.10 -9.00
N PHE A 204 -9.17 -19.63 -8.07
CA PHE A 204 -10.28 -18.73 -8.37
C PHE A 204 -9.82 -17.46 -9.10
N LEU A 205 -8.73 -16.85 -8.65
CA LEU A 205 -8.17 -15.62 -9.25
C LEU A 205 -7.43 -15.88 -10.57
N CYS A 206 -7.02 -17.13 -10.81
CA CYS A 206 -6.38 -17.53 -12.06
C CYS A 206 -7.37 -17.73 -13.21
N LYS A 207 -8.68 -17.66 -12.96
CA LYS A 207 -9.70 -17.77 -14.01
C LYS A 207 -9.66 -16.54 -14.92
N PRO A 208 -9.56 -16.69 -16.26
CA PRO A 208 -9.46 -15.56 -17.19
C PRO A 208 -10.59 -14.53 -17.05
N GLU A 209 -11.82 -14.97 -16.81
CA GLU A 209 -12.98 -14.11 -16.62
C GLU A 209 -12.87 -13.24 -15.36
N ILE A 210 -12.33 -13.80 -14.27
CA ILE A 210 -12.11 -13.07 -13.01
C ILE A 210 -10.98 -12.07 -13.20
N PHE A 211 -9.87 -12.51 -13.79
CA PHE A 211 -8.73 -11.63 -14.03
C PHE A 211 -9.08 -10.47 -14.98
N SER A 212 -9.83 -10.76 -16.06
CA SER A 212 -10.40 -9.77 -16.97
C SER A 212 -11.24 -8.73 -16.24
N TYR A 213 -12.13 -9.19 -15.36
CA TYR A 213 -13.01 -8.31 -14.60
C TYR A 213 -12.24 -7.35 -13.68
N ILE A 214 -11.23 -7.85 -12.96
CA ILE A 214 -10.40 -7.02 -12.08
C ILE A 214 -9.54 -6.02 -12.88
N ILE A 215 -9.04 -6.41 -14.06
CA ILE A 215 -8.37 -5.47 -14.99
C ILE A 215 -9.32 -4.35 -15.42
N ASN A 216 -10.53 -4.70 -15.85
CA ASN A 216 -11.51 -3.71 -16.32
C ASN A 216 -11.93 -2.74 -15.20
N ILE A 217 -12.24 -3.26 -14.01
CA ILE A 217 -12.54 -2.41 -12.84
C ILE A 217 -11.36 -1.49 -12.51
N SER A 218 -10.13 -2.00 -12.55
CA SER A 218 -8.94 -1.19 -12.26
C SER A 218 -8.77 -0.06 -13.28
N ILE A 219 -9.02 -0.34 -14.55
CA ILE A 219 -9.02 0.66 -15.63
C ILE A 219 -10.13 1.71 -15.38
N GLU A 220 -11.34 1.29 -15.03
CA GLU A 220 -12.45 2.19 -14.72
C GLU A 220 -12.14 3.12 -13.55
N ILE A 221 -11.61 2.59 -12.45
CA ILE A 221 -11.16 3.37 -11.30
C ILE A 221 -10.14 4.44 -11.72
N LEU A 222 -9.18 4.09 -12.57
CA LEU A 222 -8.14 5.01 -13.04
C LEU A 222 -8.68 6.08 -14.02
N LYS A 223 -9.78 5.81 -14.73
CA LYS A 223 -10.46 6.76 -15.61
C LYS A 223 -11.28 7.79 -14.84
N ILE A 224 -11.86 7.43 -13.69
CA ILE A 224 -12.65 8.35 -12.88
C ILE A 224 -11.80 9.54 -12.43
N GLN A 225 -12.35 10.75 -12.54
CA GLN A 225 -11.74 11.97 -12.02
C GLN A 225 -12.49 12.42 -10.77
N ASN A 226 -11.88 12.24 -9.61
CA ASN A 226 -12.40 12.73 -8.34
C ASN A 226 -11.25 13.05 -7.38
N ALA A 227 -10.56 14.16 -7.61
CA ALA A 227 -9.35 14.52 -6.84
C ALA A 227 -9.62 14.89 -5.38
N ASN A 228 -10.89 15.12 -5.00
CA ASN A 228 -11.25 15.67 -3.70
C ASN A 228 -11.48 14.63 -2.60
N ASP A 229 -11.55 13.33 -2.95
CA ASP A 229 -11.76 12.25 -2.00
C ASP A 229 -10.45 11.46 -1.75
N ASP A 230 -9.90 11.55 -0.54
CA ASP A 230 -8.68 10.83 -0.13
C ASP A 230 -8.84 9.29 -0.22
N PHE A 231 -10.02 8.75 0.11
CA PHE A 231 -10.28 7.32 -0.04
C PHE A 231 -10.34 6.90 -1.51
N PHE A 232 -10.87 7.77 -2.38
CA PHE A 232 -10.81 7.54 -3.82
C PHE A 232 -9.36 7.50 -4.32
N MET A 233 -8.51 8.45 -3.91
CA MET A 233 -7.09 8.44 -4.30
C MET A 233 -6.37 7.19 -3.81
N LYS A 234 -6.68 6.72 -2.59
CA LYS A 234 -6.19 5.43 -2.07
C LYS A 234 -6.70 4.23 -2.86
N THR A 235 -7.94 4.27 -3.36
CA THR A 235 -8.49 3.23 -4.25
C THR A 235 -7.75 3.23 -5.59
N LYS A 236 -7.53 4.41 -6.19
CA LYS A 236 -6.71 4.58 -7.40
C LYS A 236 -5.31 4.02 -7.24
N LYS A 237 -4.65 4.27 -6.10
CA LYS A 237 -3.33 3.69 -5.79
C LYS A 237 -3.32 2.17 -5.90
N TRP A 238 -4.33 1.50 -5.35
CA TRP A 238 -4.37 0.02 -5.38
C TRP A 238 -4.75 -0.52 -6.76
N ALA A 239 -5.59 0.19 -7.51
CA ALA A 239 -5.87 -0.12 -8.91
C ALA A 239 -4.62 0.01 -9.80
N SER A 240 -3.86 1.11 -9.67
CA SER A 240 -2.60 1.29 -10.40
C SER A 240 -1.55 0.28 -9.98
N PHE A 241 -1.46 -0.03 -8.68
CA PHE A 241 -0.54 -1.04 -8.17
C PHE A 241 -0.86 -2.43 -8.76
N PHE A 242 -2.14 -2.81 -8.80
CA PHE A 242 -2.55 -4.07 -9.42
C PHE A 242 -2.16 -4.11 -10.90
N LEU A 243 -2.53 -3.11 -11.70
CA LEU A 243 -2.20 -3.11 -13.14
C LEU A 243 -0.69 -3.13 -13.39
N ASN A 244 0.08 -2.32 -12.66
CA ASN A 244 1.54 -2.32 -12.73
C ASN A 244 2.13 -3.71 -12.42
N LYS A 245 1.82 -4.28 -11.25
CA LYS A 245 2.40 -5.57 -10.85
C LYS A 245 1.92 -6.73 -11.73
N ALA A 246 0.65 -6.75 -12.12
CA ALA A 246 0.12 -7.78 -13.00
C ALA A 246 0.77 -7.71 -14.39
N SER A 247 0.88 -6.52 -14.97
CA SER A 247 1.53 -6.34 -16.29
C SER A 247 3.00 -6.70 -16.24
N ASN A 248 3.74 -6.27 -15.21
CA ASN A 248 5.16 -6.61 -15.08
C ASN A 248 5.37 -8.12 -14.94
N LYS A 249 4.50 -8.82 -14.20
CA LYS A 249 4.51 -10.29 -14.13
C LYS A 249 4.20 -10.92 -15.48
N GLY A 250 3.26 -10.37 -16.24
CA GLY A 250 2.92 -10.86 -17.58
C GLY A 250 4.07 -10.69 -18.58
N ILE A 251 4.63 -9.48 -18.68
CA ILE A 251 5.77 -9.17 -19.55
C ILE A 251 6.98 -10.06 -19.22
N LYS A 252 7.27 -10.26 -17.93
CA LYS A 252 8.38 -11.12 -17.47
C LYS A 252 8.03 -12.61 -17.40
N GLN A 253 6.80 -12.99 -17.75
CA GLN A 253 6.30 -14.37 -17.71
C GLN A 253 6.44 -15.05 -16.33
N PHE A 254 6.21 -14.30 -15.25
CA PHE A 254 6.33 -14.78 -13.87
C PHE A 254 5.05 -15.37 -13.29
N PHE A 255 3.92 -15.32 -14.01
CA PHE A 255 2.74 -16.09 -13.61
C PHE A 255 3.00 -17.58 -13.78
N LYS A 256 2.65 -18.38 -12.77
CA LYS A 256 2.71 -19.86 -12.88
C LYS A 256 1.80 -20.40 -13.98
N LYS A 257 0.63 -19.78 -14.17
CA LYS A 257 -0.31 -20.10 -15.24
C LYS A 257 -0.05 -19.18 -16.43
N ALA A 258 0.46 -19.77 -17.52
CA ALA A 258 0.87 -19.04 -18.71
C ALA A 258 -0.31 -18.30 -19.37
N GLU A 259 -1.55 -18.76 -19.19
CA GLU A 259 -2.73 -18.11 -19.73
C GLU A 259 -2.88 -16.68 -19.20
N LEU A 260 -2.49 -16.40 -17.95
CA LEU A 260 -2.57 -15.05 -17.39
C LEU A 260 -1.56 -14.09 -18.04
N SER A 261 -0.34 -14.58 -18.29
CA SER A 261 0.67 -13.79 -19.01
C SER A 261 0.19 -13.49 -20.43
N GLN A 262 -0.27 -14.51 -21.17
CA GLN A 262 -0.81 -14.35 -22.52
C GLN A 262 -2.01 -13.40 -22.53
N PHE A 263 -2.89 -13.50 -21.54
CA PHE A 263 -4.04 -12.63 -21.40
C PHE A 263 -3.62 -11.18 -21.23
N ILE A 264 -2.78 -10.84 -20.25
CA ILE A 264 -2.45 -9.43 -19.99
C ILE A 264 -1.58 -8.79 -21.08
N THR A 265 -0.76 -9.58 -21.80
CA THR A 265 0.09 -9.10 -22.89
C THR A 265 -0.58 -9.18 -24.27
N GLU A 266 -1.86 -9.53 -24.34
CA GLU A 266 -2.60 -9.50 -25.61
C GLU A 266 -2.61 -8.06 -26.17
N PRO A 267 -2.31 -7.84 -27.47
CA PRO A 267 -1.99 -6.52 -27.99
C PRO A 267 -3.02 -5.42 -27.74
N THR A 268 -4.31 -5.71 -27.94
CA THR A 268 -5.36 -4.71 -27.75
C THR A 268 -5.49 -4.33 -26.29
N ARG A 269 -5.57 -5.31 -25.39
CA ARG A 269 -5.60 -5.10 -23.94
C ARG A 269 -4.36 -4.39 -23.42
N PHE A 270 -3.19 -4.82 -23.85
CA PHE A 270 -1.92 -4.24 -23.43
C PHE A 270 -1.81 -2.77 -23.85
N SER A 271 -2.22 -2.43 -25.08
CA SER A 271 -2.29 -1.03 -25.53
C SER A 271 -3.20 -0.19 -24.63
N PHE A 272 -4.39 -0.70 -24.27
CA PHE A 272 -5.30 0.02 -23.38
C PHE A 272 -4.71 0.23 -21.98
N ILE A 273 -4.06 -0.79 -21.40
CA ILE A 273 -3.40 -0.67 -20.10
C ILE A 273 -2.26 0.36 -20.18
N TYR A 274 -1.45 0.29 -21.23
CA TYR A 274 -0.35 1.21 -21.50
C TYR A 274 -0.85 2.66 -21.55
N ASP A 275 -1.85 2.95 -22.39
CA ASP A 275 -2.38 4.30 -22.56
C ASP A 275 -2.97 4.83 -21.25
N ILE A 276 -3.63 3.99 -20.45
CA ILE A 276 -4.21 4.38 -19.17
C ILE A 276 -3.15 4.73 -18.12
N LEU A 277 -2.09 3.92 -18.01
CA LEU A 277 -1.00 4.17 -17.07
C LEU A 277 -0.15 5.37 -17.48
N LEU A 278 0.14 5.54 -18.79
CA LEU A 278 0.79 6.73 -19.33
C LEU A 278 -0.03 7.98 -19.06
N LYS A 279 -1.35 7.92 -19.23
CA LYS A 279 -2.25 9.05 -18.97
C LYS A 279 -2.20 9.50 -17.51
N GLN A 280 -1.91 8.63 -16.55
CA GLN A 280 -1.76 9.04 -15.14
C GLN A 280 -0.57 9.98 -14.92
N LEU A 281 0.46 9.91 -15.78
CA LEU A 281 1.60 10.83 -15.72
C LEU A 281 1.28 12.22 -16.27
N LYS A 282 0.28 12.32 -17.15
CA LYS A 282 -0.18 13.58 -17.79
C LYS A 282 -1.10 14.42 -16.90
N PHE A 283 -1.51 13.90 -15.74
CA PHE A 283 -2.43 14.59 -14.84
C PHE A 283 -1.71 15.14 -13.61
N ASP A 284 -1.89 16.43 -13.34
CA ASP A 284 -1.23 17.11 -12.21
C ASP A 284 -1.72 16.59 -10.85
N ASN A 285 -3.03 16.36 -10.71
CA ASN A 285 -3.69 16.01 -9.44
C ASN A 285 -3.57 14.53 -9.04
N VAL A 286 -2.67 13.77 -9.65
CA VAL A 286 -2.47 12.35 -9.33
C VAL A 286 -1.47 12.20 -8.19
N ILE A 287 -1.84 11.44 -7.15
CA ILE A 287 -0.96 11.17 -6.02
C ILE A 287 0.30 10.41 -6.45
N GLU A 288 1.42 10.71 -5.79
CA GLU A 288 2.75 10.16 -6.09
C GLU A 288 2.78 8.62 -6.21
N PRO A 289 2.15 7.82 -5.33
CA PRO A 289 2.15 6.37 -5.48
C PRO A 289 1.55 5.86 -6.80
N VAL A 290 0.59 6.57 -7.41
CA VAL A 290 0.04 6.19 -8.71
C VAL A 290 1.05 6.50 -9.83
N LYS A 291 1.71 7.67 -9.77
CA LYS A 291 2.76 8.05 -10.72
C LYS A 291 3.95 7.09 -10.65
N ILE A 292 4.37 6.68 -9.45
CA ILE A 292 5.42 5.65 -9.24
C ILE A 292 5.03 4.33 -9.90
N ASN A 293 3.80 3.84 -9.68
CA ASN A 293 3.34 2.60 -10.32
C ASN A 293 3.35 2.69 -11.85
N SER A 294 2.97 3.85 -12.41
CA SER A 294 3.06 4.08 -13.86
C SER A 294 4.50 4.07 -14.36
N LEU A 295 5.43 4.71 -13.64
CA LEU A 295 6.85 4.72 -14.00
C LEU A 295 7.50 3.33 -13.92
N GLU A 296 7.21 2.55 -12.88
CA GLU A 296 7.68 1.16 -12.77
C GLU A 296 7.20 0.29 -13.95
N PHE A 297 5.94 0.46 -14.35
CA PHE A 297 5.37 -0.23 -15.51
C PHE A 297 6.08 0.19 -16.81
N LEU A 298 6.21 1.50 -17.06
CA LEU A 298 6.90 2.00 -18.25
C LEU A 298 8.37 1.58 -18.28
N THR A 299 9.03 1.50 -17.12
CA THR A 299 10.42 1.00 -17.02
C THR A 299 10.49 -0.46 -17.44
N THR A 300 9.52 -1.27 -17.02
CA THR A 300 9.42 -2.66 -17.47
C THR A 300 9.16 -2.75 -18.98
N CYS A 301 8.29 -1.89 -19.53
CA CYS A 301 8.09 -1.79 -20.97
C CYS A 301 9.38 -1.41 -21.70
N ALA A 302 10.14 -0.45 -21.17
CA ALA A 302 11.41 -0.02 -21.72
C ALA A 302 12.43 -1.18 -21.75
N SER A 303 12.48 -2.00 -20.70
CA SER A 303 13.43 -3.12 -20.59
C SER A 303 13.11 -4.35 -21.47
N ASN A 304 11.94 -4.39 -22.14
CA ASN A 304 11.49 -5.55 -22.90
C ASN A 304 11.19 -5.18 -24.37
N LYS A 305 11.79 -5.90 -25.31
CA LYS A 305 11.71 -5.59 -26.75
C LYS A 305 10.28 -5.54 -27.32
N ASP A 306 9.38 -6.42 -26.89
CA ASP A 306 8.01 -6.45 -27.42
C ASP A 306 7.13 -5.37 -26.80
N ALA A 307 7.29 -5.12 -25.50
CA ALA A 307 6.60 -4.04 -24.81
C ALA A 307 7.15 -2.64 -25.20
N TYR A 308 8.42 -2.53 -25.57
CA TYR A 308 9.06 -1.28 -25.99
C TYR A 308 8.37 -0.65 -27.20
N LYS A 309 7.81 -1.47 -28.11
CA LYS A 309 7.07 -1.01 -29.30
C LYS A 309 5.91 -0.07 -28.94
N TYR A 310 5.30 -0.25 -27.77
CA TYR A 310 4.23 0.63 -27.28
C TYR A 310 4.78 1.95 -26.73
N LEU A 311 5.96 1.90 -26.11
CA LEU A 311 6.64 3.03 -25.50
C LEU A 311 7.35 3.94 -26.52
N GLU A 312 7.82 3.37 -27.63
CA GLU A 312 8.62 4.05 -28.66
C GLU A 312 8.00 5.37 -29.13
N LYS A 313 6.68 5.39 -29.36
CA LYS A 313 5.94 6.57 -29.82
C LYS A 313 5.90 7.71 -28.79
N ASP A 314 6.09 7.41 -27.51
CA ASP A 314 5.99 8.36 -26.41
C ASP A 314 7.35 8.71 -25.80
N VAL A 315 8.46 8.15 -26.31
CA VAL A 315 9.82 8.39 -25.81
C VAL A 315 10.12 9.89 -25.72
N MET A 316 9.82 10.65 -26.76
CA MET A 316 10.13 12.09 -26.78
C MET A 316 9.38 12.82 -25.67
N TYR A 317 8.07 12.62 -25.55
CA TYR A 317 7.25 13.18 -24.47
C TYR A 317 7.79 12.79 -23.09
N LEU A 318 8.11 11.50 -22.89
CA LEU A 318 8.63 11.01 -21.62
C LEU A 318 9.94 11.70 -21.25
N LEU A 319 10.86 11.85 -22.22
CA LEU A 319 12.17 12.46 -21.99
C LEU A 319 12.08 13.97 -21.77
N SER A 320 11.40 14.70 -22.65
CA SER A 320 11.38 16.16 -22.63
C SER A 320 10.43 16.75 -21.60
N ASP A 321 9.21 16.21 -21.51
CA ASP A 321 8.13 16.89 -20.81
C ASP A 321 7.93 16.34 -19.40
N TYR A 322 8.22 15.05 -19.19
CA TYR A 322 7.99 14.40 -17.90
C TYR A 322 9.28 14.18 -17.10
N ILE A 323 10.24 13.43 -17.65
CA ILE A 323 11.47 13.04 -16.96
C ILE A 323 12.33 14.27 -16.67
N LEU A 324 12.60 15.13 -17.66
CA LEU A 324 13.41 16.34 -17.43
C LEU A 324 12.78 17.23 -16.35
N SER A 325 11.48 17.52 -16.46
CA SER A 325 10.73 18.36 -15.51
C SER A 325 10.83 17.86 -14.07
N LEU A 326 10.84 16.54 -13.85
CA LEU A 326 11.03 15.97 -12.50
C LEU A 326 12.42 16.19 -11.93
N HIS A 327 13.44 16.33 -12.79
CA HIS A 327 14.84 16.49 -12.39
C HIS A 327 15.30 17.95 -12.34
N GLU A 328 14.47 18.88 -12.81
CA GLU A 328 14.72 20.32 -12.65
C GLU A 328 14.86 20.69 -11.17
N LEU A 329 15.79 21.60 -10.87
CA LEU A 329 15.99 22.12 -9.52
C LEU A 329 14.71 22.80 -9.03
N ASN A 330 14.05 22.24 -8.04
CA ASN A 330 12.83 22.83 -7.47
C ASN A 330 13.16 23.77 -6.31
N ASP A 331 12.24 24.66 -5.96
CA ASP A 331 12.50 25.68 -4.94
C ASP A 331 12.68 25.05 -3.54
N GLU A 332 12.02 23.92 -3.24
CA GLU A 332 12.24 23.21 -1.96
C GLU A 332 13.67 22.66 -1.84
N GLU A 333 14.22 22.11 -2.93
CA GLU A 333 15.57 21.60 -2.99
C GLU A 333 16.60 22.72 -2.85
N GLU A 334 16.35 23.87 -3.47
CA GLU A 334 17.15 25.08 -3.31
C GLU A 334 17.10 25.59 -1.86
N ASP A 335 15.92 25.62 -1.24
CA ASP A 335 15.75 26.00 0.16
C ASP A 335 16.43 25.03 1.12
N ASN A 336 16.28 23.72 0.90
CA ASN A 336 16.99 22.71 1.69
C ASN A 336 18.50 22.87 1.52
N PHE A 337 19.02 23.14 0.32
CA PHE A 337 20.44 23.38 0.11
C PHE A 337 20.95 24.60 0.88
N ASN A 338 20.19 25.70 0.86
CA ASN A 338 20.60 26.95 1.50
C ASN A 338 20.42 26.95 3.03
N TYR A 339 19.36 26.31 3.54
CA TYR A 339 18.93 26.46 4.94
C TYR A 339 18.87 25.15 5.74
N ASN A 340 18.86 23.98 5.10
CA ASN A 340 18.81 22.67 5.76
C ASN A 340 19.66 21.62 5.02
N GLN A 341 20.98 21.86 5.02
CA GLN A 341 21.95 21.07 4.25
C GLN A 341 21.91 19.58 4.59
N GLU A 342 21.64 19.21 5.86
CA GLU A 342 21.50 17.80 6.26
C GLU A 342 20.30 17.13 5.60
N LYS A 343 19.14 17.81 5.55
CA LYS A 343 17.97 17.30 4.82
C LYS A 343 18.29 17.18 3.32
N TYR A 344 18.92 18.20 2.73
CA TYR A 344 19.35 18.16 1.33
C TYR A 344 20.25 16.94 1.03
N LEU A 345 21.31 16.73 1.83
CA LEU A 345 22.23 15.60 1.64
C LEU A 345 21.51 14.26 1.84
N ARG A 346 20.65 14.14 2.86
CA ARG A 346 19.86 12.93 3.07
C ARG A 346 18.97 12.67 1.86
N ASP A 347 18.18 13.63 1.42
CA ASP A 347 17.25 13.42 0.30
C ASP A 347 17.98 13.12 -1.02
N LYS A 348 19.16 13.73 -1.25
CA LYS A 348 19.99 13.50 -2.45
C LYS A 348 20.73 12.16 -2.46
N TYR A 349 21.27 11.73 -1.33
CA TYR A 349 22.15 10.57 -1.24
C TYR A 349 21.49 9.35 -0.60
N HIS A 350 20.23 9.45 -0.19
CA HIS A 350 19.48 8.31 0.34
C HIS A 350 19.01 7.40 -0.81
N TYR A 351 19.88 6.47 -1.18
CA TYR A 351 19.67 5.46 -2.22
C TYR A 351 18.38 4.64 -2.06
N PHE A 352 17.87 4.50 -0.82
CA PHE A 352 16.68 3.70 -0.51
C PHE A 352 15.37 4.50 -0.48
N ASN A 353 15.39 5.82 -0.76
CA ASN A 353 14.15 6.60 -0.78
C ASN A 353 13.34 6.27 -2.05
N TYR A 354 12.12 5.77 -1.87
CA TYR A 354 11.12 5.70 -2.94
C TYR A 354 10.67 7.11 -3.28
N SER A 355 11.12 7.63 -4.43
CA SER A 355 10.76 8.97 -4.91
C SER A 355 10.55 8.96 -6.43
N LEU A 356 9.67 9.84 -6.92
CA LEU A 356 9.42 9.99 -8.36
C LEU A 356 10.69 10.25 -9.19
N ARG A 357 11.67 10.97 -8.63
CA ARG A 357 12.97 11.21 -9.29
C ARG A 357 13.75 9.92 -9.51
N ASN A 358 13.79 9.03 -8.51
CA ASN A 358 14.51 7.76 -8.61
C ASN A 358 13.84 6.83 -9.65
N ASP A 359 12.51 6.69 -9.61
CA ASP A 359 11.79 5.85 -10.57
C ASP A 359 11.84 6.41 -12.00
N SER A 360 11.80 7.73 -12.17
CA SER A 360 11.96 8.36 -13.49
C SER A 360 13.40 8.30 -14.01
N SER A 361 14.41 8.35 -13.15
CA SER A 361 15.80 8.06 -13.50
C SER A 361 15.99 6.61 -13.97
N ALA A 362 15.35 5.64 -13.32
CA ALA A 362 15.38 4.25 -13.77
C ALA A 362 14.77 4.09 -15.17
N LEU A 363 13.60 4.70 -15.41
CA LEU A 363 12.99 4.74 -16.74
C LEU A 363 13.90 5.38 -17.78
N PHE A 364 14.51 6.52 -17.45
CA PHE A 364 15.44 7.23 -18.33
C PHE A 364 16.61 6.32 -18.75
N CYS A 365 17.25 5.65 -17.80
CA CYS A 365 18.36 4.74 -18.08
C CYS A 365 17.94 3.58 -19.02
N GLU A 366 16.77 2.98 -18.81
CA GLU A 366 16.27 1.92 -19.69
C GLU A 366 15.91 2.43 -21.10
N ILE A 367 15.34 3.63 -21.22
CA ILE A 367 15.12 4.26 -22.53
C ILE A 367 16.46 4.44 -23.26
N VAL A 368 17.46 5.04 -22.59
CA VAL A 368 18.76 5.31 -23.21
C VAL A 368 19.49 4.01 -23.62
N LYS A 369 19.39 2.93 -22.83
CA LYS A 369 19.92 1.62 -23.23
C LYS A 369 19.35 1.15 -24.56
N ASN A 370 18.07 1.36 -24.82
CA ASN A 370 17.44 1.00 -26.09
C ASN A 370 17.85 1.96 -27.21
N LEU A 371 17.90 3.27 -26.93
CA LEU A 371 18.30 4.28 -27.91
C LEU A 371 19.75 4.12 -28.38
N LYS A 372 20.65 3.56 -27.55
CA LYS A 372 22.06 3.30 -27.93
C LYS A 372 22.20 2.48 -29.22
N TYR A 373 21.21 1.65 -29.57
CA TYR A 373 21.21 0.85 -30.79
C TYR A 373 20.54 1.53 -32.00
N ASN A 374 19.94 2.72 -31.80
CA ASN A 374 19.30 3.52 -32.83
C ASN A 374 20.00 4.89 -32.92
N THR A 375 20.95 5.01 -33.85
CA THR A 375 21.81 6.19 -34.01
C THR A 375 21.00 7.49 -34.14
N THR A 376 19.96 7.50 -34.97
CA THR A 376 19.13 8.71 -35.19
C THR A 376 18.44 9.17 -33.91
N ALA A 377 17.90 8.23 -33.13
CA ALA A 377 17.21 8.56 -31.89
C ALA A 377 18.18 8.97 -30.77
N MET A 378 19.38 8.36 -30.74
CA MET A 378 20.44 8.78 -29.84
C MET A 378 20.97 10.18 -30.17
N ASP A 379 21.16 10.48 -31.46
CA ASP A 379 21.58 11.82 -31.93
C ASP A 379 20.54 12.88 -31.57
N TRP A 380 19.25 12.55 -31.69
CA TRP A 380 18.19 13.45 -31.21
C TRP A 380 18.34 13.75 -29.72
N LEU A 381 18.57 12.74 -28.87
CA LEU A 381 18.71 12.92 -27.43
C LEU A 381 19.93 13.78 -27.08
N LEU A 382 21.06 13.56 -27.74
CA LEU A 382 22.27 14.38 -27.55
C LEU A 382 22.01 15.84 -27.97
N ASN A 383 21.38 16.06 -29.12
CA ASN A 383 21.02 17.40 -29.60
C ASN A 383 20.04 18.09 -28.65
N PHE A 384 19.08 17.37 -28.08
CA PHE A 384 18.16 17.89 -27.07
C PHE A 384 18.90 18.45 -25.85
N PHE A 385 19.87 17.70 -25.29
CA PHE A 385 20.68 18.21 -24.18
C PHE A 385 21.58 19.39 -24.58
N ILE A 386 22.18 19.36 -25.78
CA ILE A 386 22.98 20.48 -26.30
C ILE A 386 22.15 21.76 -26.40
N GLN A 387 20.91 21.65 -26.89
CA GLN A 387 19.99 22.79 -27.00
C GLN A 387 19.71 23.41 -25.63
N ILE A 388 19.46 22.62 -24.59
CA ILE A 388 19.25 23.13 -23.21
C ILE A 388 20.48 23.92 -22.73
N PHE A 389 21.70 23.45 -23.03
CA PHE A 389 22.92 24.15 -22.62
C PHE A 389 23.16 25.44 -23.39
N GLU A 390 22.91 25.45 -24.70
CA GLU A 390 23.03 26.65 -25.53
C GLU A 390 21.95 27.68 -25.17
N GLU A 391 20.72 27.27 -24.88
CA GLU A 391 19.66 28.17 -24.41
C GLU A 391 20.03 28.88 -23.12
N TYR A 392 20.63 28.17 -22.15
CA TYR A 392 21.13 28.80 -20.93
C TYR A 392 22.27 29.79 -21.21
N LYS A 393 23.20 29.43 -22.11
CA LYS A 393 24.34 30.27 -22.48
C LYS A 393 23.90 31.57 -23.17
N ILE A 394 22.89 31.50 -24.03
CA ILE A 394 22.30 32.66 -24.71
C ILE A 394 21.44 33.47 -23.73
N LYS A 395 20.67 32.80 -22.86
CA LYS A 395 19.71 33.43 -21.95
C LYS A 395 19.78 32.79 -20.54
N PRO A 396 20.63 33.29 -19.64
CA PRO A 396 20.85 32.71 -18.31
C PRO A 396 19.74 33.14 -17.33
N THR A 397 18.53 32.59 -17.48
CA THR A 397 17.41 32.78 -16.54
C THR A 397 17.37 31.69 -15.46
N LYS A 398 16.66 31.93 -14.35
CA LYS A 398 16.44 30.92 -13.30
C LYS A 398 15.80 29.64 -13.88
N GLU A 399 14.81 29.79 -14.77
CA GLU A 399 14.15 28.65 -15.44
C GLU A 399 15.14 27.82 -16.28
N ASN A 400 15.95 28.48 -17.11
CA ASN A 400 16.96 27.79 -17.92
C ASN A 400 18.05 27.14 -17.06
N LEU A 401 18.39 27.73 -15.91
CA LEU A 401 19.30 27.12 -14.94
C LEU A 401 18.71 25.83 -14.34
N LYS A 402 17.42 25.84 -13.97
CA LYS A 402 16.71 24.66 -13.45
C LYS A 402 16.67 23.52 -14.47
N LYS A 403 16.38 23.82 -15.74
CA LYS A 403 16.46 22.86 -16.87
C LYS A 403 17.87 22.31 -17.07
N LYS A 404 18.88 23.19 -17.10
CA LYS A 404 20.29 22.80 -17.21
C LYS A 404 20.72 21.88 -16.07
N TYR A 405 20.30 22.16 -14.84
CA TYR A 405 20.56 21.31 -13.69
C TYR A 405 19.99 19.89 -13.88
N GLY A 406 18.73 19.79 -14.29
CA GLY A 406 18.09 18.50 -14.57
C GLY A 406 18.78 17.72 -15.68
N ALA A 407 19.15 18.40 -16.78
CA ALA A 407 19.90 17.80 -17.87
C ALA A 407 21.26 17.24 -17.42
N LEU A 408 22.03 17.99 -16.62
CA LEU A 408 23.31 17.52 -16.07
C LEU A 408 23.13 16.32 -15.15
N PHE A 409 22.09 16.32 -14.31
CA PHE A 409 21.78 15.20 -13.43
C PHE A 409 21.47 13.94 -14.24
N LEU A 410 20.59 14.04 -15.25
CA LEU A 410 20.25 12.93 -16.14
C LEU A 410 21.48 12.39 -16.87
N LEU A 411 22.30 13.26 -17.47
CA LEU A 411 23.53 12.86 -18.13
C LEU A 411 24.47 12.09 -17.19
N SER A 412 24.62 12.54 -15.94
CA SER A 412 25.46 11.87 -14.94
C SER A 412 25.01 10.42 -14.65
N ASN A 413 23.70 10.16 -14.64
CA ASN A 413 23.14 8.81 -14.44
C ASN A 413 23.41 7.87 -15.62
N VAL A 414 23.55 8.43 -16.83
CA VAL A 414 23.76 7.66 -18.07
C VAL A 414 25.22 7.37 -18.32
N VAL A 415 26.17 8.13 -17.73
CA VAL A 415 27.60 7.89 -17.93
C VAL A 415 27.96 6.43 -17.62
N HIS A 416 27.43 5.88 -16.52
CA HIS A 416 27.65 4.49 -16.12
C HIS A 416 26.93 3.45 -17.00
N THR A 417 25.86 3.85 -17.70
CA THR A 417 25.00 2.96 -18.49
C THR A 417 25.45 2.88 -19.95
N VAL A 418 25.97 3.98 -20.51
CA VAL A 418 26.39 4.07 -21.92
C VAL A 418 27.88 3.81 -22.10
N PHE A 419 28.72 4.23 -21.14
CA PHE A 419 30.18 4.26 -21.27
C PHE A 419 30.95 3.25 -20.41
N ASN A 420 30.27 2.37 -19.67
CA ASN A 420 30.90 1.15 -19.16
C ASN A 420 31.03 0.14 -20.32
N THR A 421 32.17 0.22 -21.02
CA THR A 421 32.75 -0.86 -21.83
C THR A 421 33.43 -1.89 -20.94
#